data_AF-A0A1H8PSG6-F1
#
_entry.id   AF-A0A1H8PSG6-F1
#
_cell.length_a   1.000
_cell.length_b   1.000
_cell.length_c   1.000
_cell.angle_alpha   90.00
_cell.angle_beta   90.00
_cell.angle_gamma   90.00
#
_symmetry.space_group_name_H-M   'P 1'
#
loop_
_entity.id
_entity.type
_entity.pdbx_description
1 polymer ?
#
loop_
_entity_poly.entity_id
_entity_poly.type
_entity_poly.pdbx_seq_one_letter_code
_entity_poly.pdbx_strand_id
1 'polypeptide(L)'
;MSQQSRGWHVLRLMLLYCAAALILAGCSPRPGPDVLKPVGSSAASGQVMQIYVATTRAKASGIGYSAERASELSYAVYDVSIPPTHEPGQIEFPSGEADPRTDFTVVERTELDRGTFLAGIRRNSRQSQTGTAGVFVHGYNYSFQESLFRLAQISADANIDGVPVLFAWPSDAHPLAYVADREGASFSRDALADLLADMNHGTGRTLLFGHSMGAWLSIEALRTLKLRGARHVLDRLDVILAAPDIDIHVFDSQMQVIGTMKEPIVALVSPDDRALALSGRLSAQRPRLGALAVDDPRVVAAAKRSNVQVIDISQIETDDLTGHGRYIRLAALYPRLVATETQGRGVRTAGAFIFDALEEALLLPVVRARAN
;
A
#
# COMPACT_ATOMS: atom_id res chain seq x y z
N MET A 1 -16.75 -53.25 20.53
CA MET A 1 -16.47 -52.05 19.71
C MET A 1 -15.41 -52.42 18.70
N SER A 2 -15.74 -52.34 17.41
CA SER A 2 -14.88 -52.85 16.32
C SER A 2 -13.60 -52.02 16.19
N GLN A 3 -12.51 -52.66 15.75
CA GLN A 3 -11.21 -52.04 15.48
C GLN A 3 -11.31 -50.78 14.59
N GLN A 4 -12.36 -50.71 13.78
CA GLN A 4 -12.69 -49.63 12.87
C GLN A 4 -13.12 -48.33 13.58
N SER A 5 -13.82 -48.39 14.72
CA SER A 5 -14.23 -47.18 15.46
C SER A 5 -13.04 -46.52 16.17
N ARG A 6 -12.06 -47.31 16.61
CA ARG A 6 -10.83 -46.83 17.26
C ARG A 6 -9.96 -46.02 16.30
N GLY A 7 -9.85 -46.43 15.03
CA GLY A 7 -9.09 -45.70 14.00
C GLY A 7 -9.70 -44.32 13.66
N TRP A 8 -11.03 -44.22 13.64
CA TRP A 8 -11.73 -42.95 13.40
C TRP A 8 -11.56 -41.95 14.53
N HIS A 9 -11.49 -42.42 15.78
CA HIS A 9 -11.22 -41.55 16.92
C HIS A 9 -9.78 -41.03 16.91
N VAL A 10 -8.79 -41.86 16.58
CA VAL A 10 -7.38 -41.44 16.48
C VAL A 10 -7.17 -40.45 15.33
N LEU A 11 -7.78 -40.68 14.17
CA LEU A 11 -7.70 -39.76 13.03
C LEU A 11 -8.35 -38.40 13.34
N ARG A 12 -9.51 -38.38 14.02
CA ARG A 12 -10.15 -37.14 14.48
C ARG A 12 -9.31 -36.37 15.48
N LEU A 13 -8.69 -37.06 16.45
CA LEU A 13 -7.78 -36.44 17.42
C LEU A 13 -6.53 -35.87 16.73
N MET A 14 -5.95 -36.58 15.77
CA MET A 14 -4.82 -36.06 14.98
C MET A 14 -5.22 -34.82 14.16
N LEU A 15 -6.38 -34.82 13.50
CA LEU A 15 -6.86 -33.66 12.76
C LEU A 15 -7.14 -32.44 13.67
N LEU A 16 -7.71 -32.66 14.86
CA LEU A 16 -7.91 -31.62 15.86
C LEU A 16 -6.58 -31.09 16.41
N TYR A 17 -5.60 -31.96 16.63
CA TYR A 17 -4.27 -31.57 17.10
C TYR A 17 -3.48 -30.81 16.02
N CYS A 18 -3.55 -31.24 14.76
CA CYS A 18 -2.96 -30.51 13.63
C CYS A 18 -3.64 -29.15 13.42
N ALA A 19 -4.98 -29.07 13.55
CA ALA A 19 -5.70 -27.80 13.51
C ALA A 19 -5.32 -26.87 14.67
N ALA A 20 -5.19 -27.40 15.89
CA ALA A 20 -4.73 -26.63 17.05
C ALA A 20 -3.26 -26.19 16.94
N ALA A 21 -2.39 -27.03 16.40
CA ALA A 21 -0.99 -26.71 16.15
C ALA A 21 -0.82 -25.66 15.03
N LEU A 22 -1.68 -25.69 13.99
CA LEU A 22 -1.73 -24.66 12.95
C LEU A 22 -2.24 -23.31 13.49
N ILE A 23 -3.10 -23.31 14.51
CA ILE A 23 -3.54 -22.08 15.20
C ILE A 23 -2.40 -21.49 16.06
N LEU A 24 -1.57 -22.33 16.66
CA LEU A 24 -0.45 -21.90 17.52
C LEU A 24 0.80 -21.46 16.73
N ALA A 25 0.98 -21.92 15.49
CA ALA A 25 2.10 -21.54 14.62
C ALA A 25 1.87 -20.23 13.84
N GLY A 26 0.69 -19.59 13.98
CA GLY A 26 0.28 -18.41 13.20
C GLY A 26 0.65 -17.05 13.79
N CYS A 27 1.29 -16.99 14.96
CA CYS A 27 1.70 -15.73 15.58
C CYS A 27 3.13 -15.39 15.19
N SER A 28 3.35 -14.92 13.96
CA SER A 28 4.52 -14.06 13.75
C SER A 28 4.35 -12.82 14.65
N PRO A 29 5.30 -12.51 15.54
CA PRO A 29 5.17 -11.35 16.42
C PRO A 29 5.07 -10.08 15.56
N ARG A 30 3.91 -9.43 15.57
CA ARG A 30 3.77 -8.11 14.95
C ARG A 30 4.45 -7.08 15.86
N PRO A 31 5.10 -6.05 15.30
CA PRO A 31 5.78 -5.05 16.11
C PRO A 31 4.79 -4.34 17.03
N GLY A 32 5.08 -4.30 18.33
CA GLY A 32 4.38 -3.45 19.29
C GLY A 32 4.76 -1.97 19.13
N PRO A 33 4.10 -1.03 19.83
CA PRO A 33 4.42 0.41 19.72
C PRO A 33 5.83 0.77 20.19
N ASP A 34 6.51 -0.12 20.93
CA ASP A 34 7.87 0.10 21.43
C ASP A 34 8.91 0.30 20.32
N VAL A 35 8.67 -0.22 19.11
CA VAL A 35 9.57 -0.01 17.96
C VAL A 35 9.62 1.44 17.48
N LEU A 36 8.69 2.28 17.96
CA LEU A 36 8.64 3.71 17.66
C LEU A 36 9.46 4.55 18.64
N LYS A 37 10.05 3.94 19.68
CA LYS A 37 10.93 4.63 20.63
C LYS A 37 12.20 5.09 19.89
N PRO A 38 12.51 6.40 19.89
CA PRO A 38 13.74 6.88 19.27
C PRO A 38 14.99 6.29 19.94
N VAL A 39 15.87 5.71 19.14
CA VAL A 39 17.20 5.24 19.61
C VAL A 39 18.26 6.34 19.61
N GLY A 40 17.92 7.53 19.07
CA GLY A 40 18.78 8.71 18.99
C GLY A 40 19.57 8.80 17.69
N SER A 41 19.73 10.02 17.16
CA SER A 41 20.29 10.27 15.82
C SER A 41 21.77 9.86 15.68
N SER A 42 22.53 9.80 16.78
CA SER A 42 23.93 9.32 16.78
C SER A 42 24.06 7.80 16.63
N ALA A 43 22.97 7.05 16.80
CA ALA A 43 22.96 5.60 16.68
C ALA A 43 22.65 5.12 15.24
N ALA A 44 22.31 6.02 14.32
CA ALA A 44 22.04 5.65 12.92
C ALA A 44 23.27 4.98 12.28
N SER A 45 23.09 3.79 11.70
CA SER A 45 24.18 3.02 11.09
C SER A 45 24.04 2.83 9.57
N GLY A 46 22.92 3.27 8.99
CA GLY A 46 22.62 3.10 7.56
C GLY A 46 21.94 4.33 6.96
N GLN A 47 21.14 4.11 5.91
CA GLN A 47 20.36 5.18 5.30
C GLN A 47 19.29 5.67 6.27
N VAL A 48 19.23 6.98 6.50
CA VAL A 48 18.15 7.61 7.27
C VAL A 48 17.12 8.16 6.29
N MET A 49 15.88 7.71 6.45
CA MET A 49 14.75 8.13 5.66
C MET A 49 13.79 8.98 6.49
N GLN A 50 13.60 10.21 6.05
CA GLN A 50 12.64 11.12 6.64
C GLN A 50 11.25 10.90 6.06
N ILE A 51 10.30 10.47 6.90
CA ILE A 51 8.91 10.20 6.52
C ILE A 51 7.99 11.22 7.18
N TYR A 52 7.26 11.95 6.35
CA TYR A 52 6.19 12.82 6.81
C TYR A 52 4.92 12.00 7.05
N VAL A 53 4.27 12.19 8.18
CA VAL A 53 3.06 11.45 8.56
C VAL A 53 1.91 12.43 8.72
N ALA A 54 0.81 12.16 8.03
CA ALA A 54 -0.50 12.75 8.30
C ALA A 54 -1.45 11.62 8.71
N THR A 55 -2.18 11.78 9.81
CA THR A 55 -2.96 10.68 10.38
C THR A 55 -4.28 11.13 10.98
N THR A 56 -5.33 10.35 10.71
CA THR A 56 -6.66 10.46 11.36
C THR A 56 -6.79 9.52 12.56
N ARG A 57 -5.70 8.88 12.96
CA ARG A 57 -5.61 8.06 14.17
C ARG A 57 -5.44 8.95 15.40
N ALA A 58 -6.11 8.63 16.49
CA ALA A 58 -5.90 9.30 17.78
C ALA A 58 -4.53 8.92 18.35
N LYS A 59 -3.91 9.86 19.06
CA LYS A 59 -2.66 9.62 19.79
C LYS A 59 -2.86 8.46 20.76
N ALA A 60 -1.89 7.55 20.81
CA ALA A 60 -1.89 6.50 21.81
C ALA A 60 -1.62 7.09 23.21
N SER A 61 -1.99 6.37 24.27
CA SER A 61 -1.58 6.72 25.64
C SER A 61 -0.06 6.63 25.82
N GLY A 62 0.62 5.84 24.98
CA GLY A 62 2.07 5.74 24.90
C GLY A 62 2.64 6.44 23.66
N ILE A 63 3.51 5.75 22.94
CA ILE A 63 4.18 6.29 21.75
C ILE A 63 3.39 5.97 20.49
N GLY A 64 3.35 6.91 19.55
CA GLY A 64 2.68 6.74 18.26
C GLY A 64 1.17 6.99 18.33
N TYR A 65 0.44 6.23 17.51
CA TYR A 65 -1.00 6.42 17.29
C TYR A 65 -1.74 5.09 17.45
N SER A 66 -2.97 5.16 17.94
CA SER A 66 -3.84 4.02 18.18
C SER A 66 -4.69 3.66 16.94
N ALA A 67 -5.62 2.72 17.08
CA ALA A 67 -6.67 2.48 16.08
C ALA A 67 -7.90 3.40 16.26
N GLU A 68 -7.94 4.20 17.32
CA GLU A 68 -9.06 5.12 17.55
C GLU A 68 -9.06 6.28 16.56
N ARG A 69 -10.24 6.86 16.32
CA ARG A 69 -10.43 7.97 15.39
C ARG A 69 -10.11 9.31 16.06
N ALA A 70 -9.38 10.17 15.38
CA ALA A 70 -9.22 11.58 15.74
C ALA A 70 -10.12 12.45 14.85
N SER A 71 -10.72 13.49 15.44
CA SER A 71 -11.53 14.48 14.71
C SER A 71 -10.71 15.40 13.82
N GLU A 72 -9.41 15.52 14.07
CA GLU A 72 -8.49 16.38 13.33
C GLU A 72 -7.25 15.60 12.89
N LEU A 73 -6.66 16.02 11.77
CA LEU A 73 -5.39 15.47 11.30
C LEU A 73 -4.26 15.83 12.27
N SER A 74 -3.52 14.82 12.70
CA SER A 74 -2.22 15.01 13.35
C SER A 74 -1.11 14.91 12.32
N TYR A 75 -0.08 15.74 12.49
CA TYR A 75 1.11 15.72 11.65
C TYR A 75 2.36 15.39 12.46
N ALA A 76 3.25 14.63 11.87
CA ALA A 76 4.54 14.31 12.45
C ALA A 76 5.58 14.08 11.35
N VAL A 77 6.84 14.06 11.74
CA VAL A 77 7.94 13.55 10.94
C VAL A 77 8.69 12.50 11.74
N TYR A 78 9.05 11.40 11.07
CA TYR A 78 9.85 10.32 11.62
C TYR A 78 11.09 10.16 10.77
N ASP A 79 12.25 10.16 11.41
CA ASP A 79 13.49 9.75 10.77
C ASP A 79 13.71 8.27 11.10
N VAL A 80 13.67 7.43 10.06
CA VAL A 80 13.79 5.97 10.16
C VAL A 80 15.16 5.57 9.63
N SER A 81 15.98 4.96 10.48
CA SER A 81 17.22 4.30 10.04
C SER A 81 16.89 2.94 9.46
N ILE A 82 17.43 2.69 8.27
CA ILE A 82 17.36 1.43 7.55
C ILE A 82 18.71 0.72 7.72
N PRO A 83 18.73 -0.53 8.20
CA PRO A 83 19.97 -1.19 8.54
C PRO A 83 20.79 -1.51 7.27
N PRO A 84 22.13 -1.48 7.34
CA PRO A 84 22.98 -1.90 6.21
C PRO A 84 22.76 -3.34 5.76
N THR A 85 22.17 -4.18 6.62
CA THR A 85 21.83 -5.58 6.34
C THR A 85 20.47 -5.75 5.65
N HIS A 86 19.77 -4.66 5.31
CA HIS A 86 18.42 -4.71 4.78
C HIS A 86 18.32 -5.56 3.50
N GLU A 87 17.39 -6.50 3.50
CA GLU A 87 17.03 -7.28 2.32
C GLU A 87 15.76 -6.73 1.66
N PRO A 88 15.73 -6.53 0.32
CA PRO A 88 14.56 -5.99 -0.33
C PRO A 88 13.30 -6.77 0.01
N GLY A 89 12.21 -6.05 0.28
CA GLY A 89 10.87 -6.48 0.68
C GLY A 89 10.71 -6.98 2.11
N GLN A 90 11.80 -7.14 2.86
CA GLN A 90 11.75 -7.48 4.27
C GLN A 90 11.63 -6.24 5.16
N ILE A 91 11.12 -6.41 6.37
CA ILE A 91 11.29 -5.42 7.42
C ILE A 91 11.91 -6.15 8.60
N GLU A 92 13.16 -5.82 8.89
CA GLU A 92 13.92 -6.35 10.00
C GLU A 92 13.44 -5.67 11.29
N PHE A 93 12.41 -6.25 11.91
CA PHE A 93 11.89 -5.77 13.19
C PHE A 93 12.77 -6.25 14.36
N PRO A 94 12.95 -5.42 15.40
CA PRO A 94 13.70 -5.81 16.58
C PRO A 94 12.99 -6.95 17.33
N SER A 95 13.76 -7.94 17.75
CA SER A 95 13.29 -9.02 18.65
C SER A 95 13.51 -8.70 20.13
N GLY A 96 14.12 -7.55 20.44
CA GLY A 96 14.44 -7.05 21.77
C GLY A 96 14.68 -5.54 21.76
N GLU A 97 15.78 -5.08 22.37
CA GLU A 97 16.23 -3.70 22.22
C GLU A 97 16.63 -3.44 20.76
N ALA A 98 16.21 -2.31 20.21
CA ALA A 98 16.37 -2.01 18.80
C ALA A 98 17.82 -1.65 18.45
N ASP A 99 18.40 -2.31 17.44
CA ASP A 99 19.77 -2.06 16.96
C ASP A 99 19.74 -1.55 15.51
N PRO A 100 20.09 -0.27 15.24
CA PRO A 100 20.07 0.32 13.89
C PRO A 100 21.01 -0.34 12.87
N ARG A 101 21.89 -1.24 13.32
CA ARG A 101 22.79 -2.01 12.45
C ARG A 101 22.09 -3.22 11.84
N THR A 102 21.05 -3.73 12.48
CA THR A 102 20.33 -4.94 12.05
C THR A 102 18.84 -4.70 11.82
N ASP A 103 18.27 -3.69 12.47
CA ASP A 103 16.82 -3.46 12.51
C ASP A 103 16.45 -2.12 11.87
N PHE A 104 15.20 -2.05 11.40
CA PHE A 104 14.56 -0.76 11.14
C PHE A 104 14.26 -0.07 12.47
N THR A 105 14.76 1.15 12.64
CA THR A 105 14.60 1.89 13.91
C THR A 105 14.17 3.33 13.68
N VAL A 106 13.29 3.85 14.52
CA VAL A 106 13.07 5.30 14.60
C VAL A 106 14.28 5.91 15.31
N VAL A 107 14.96 6.86 14.67
CA VAL A 107 16.08 7.59 15.29
C VAL A 107 15.64 8.94 15.85
N GLU A 108 14.63 9.55 15.23
CA GLU A 108 14.02 10.80 15.67
C GLU A 108 12.53 10.83 15.31
N ARG A 109 11.72 11.48 16.14
CA ARG A 109 10.31 11.74 15.89
C ARG A 109 9.96 13.14 16.41
N THR A 110 9.32 13.93 15.56
CA THR A 110 8.85 15.27 15.90
C THR A 110 7.40 15.46 15.49
N GLU A 111 6.55 15.91 16.42
CA GLU A 111 5.19 16.35 16.10
C GLU A 111 5.23 17.71 15.42
N LEU A 112 4.42 17.89 14.38
CA LEU A 112 4.41 19.10 13.58
C LEU A 112 3.01 19.72 13.59
N ASP A 113 2.96 21.05 13.46
CA ASP A 113 1.75 21.69 12.97
C ASP A 113 1.66 21.53 11.43
N ARG A 114 0.46 21.80 10.89
CA ARG A 114 0.18 21.69 9.46
C ARG A 114 1.08 22.56 8.58
N GLY A 115 1.38 23.78 9.01
CA GLY A 115 2.22 24.71 8.24
C GLY A 115 3.66 24.22 8.15
N THR A 116 4.21 23.78 9.27
CA THR A 116 5.56 23.20 9.36
C THR A 116 5.68 21.91 8.56
N PHE A 117 4.67 21.04 8.64
CA PHE A 117 4.56 19.82 7.83
C PHE A 117 4.62 20.11 6.32
N LEU A 118 3.76 20.99 5.81
CA LEU A 118 3.72 21.34 4.39
C LEU A 118 4.99 22.07 3.92
N ALA A 119 5.56 22.92 4.78
CA ALA A 119 6.81 23.61 4.49
C ALA A 119 8.00 22.64 4.39
N GLY A 120 8.02 21.59 5.23
CA GLY A 120 9.00 20.50 5.18
C GLY A 120 8.92 19.73 3.87
N ILE A 121 7.73 19.21 3.52
CA ILE A 121 7.51 18.49 2.26
C ILE A 121 7.94 19.33 1.07
N ARG A 122 7.53 20.61 1.01
CA ARG A 122 7.90 21.52 -0.07
C ARG A 122 9.41 21.73 -0.18
N ARG A 123 10.10 21.87 0.96
CA ARG A 123 11.55 22.08 1.00
C ARG A 123 12.29 20.86 0.47
N ASN A 124 11.95 19.67 0.97
CA ASN A 124 12.62 18.43 0.59
C ASN A 124 12.29 18.02 -0.85
N SER A 125 11.05 18.28 -1.29
CA SER A 125 10.63 18.06 -2.67
C SER A 125 11.48 18.88 -3.64
N ARG A 126 11.79 20.15 -3.34
CA ARG A 126 12.68 20.98 -4.17
C ARG A 126 14.15 20.52 -4.18
N GLN A 127 14.54 19.67 -3.25
CA GLN A 127 15.90 19.11 -3.17
C GLN A 127 16.01 17.76 -3.91
N SER A 128 14.89 17.03 -4.07
CA SER A 128 14.83 15.84 -4.94
C SER A 128 14.96 16.22 -6.42
N GLN A 129 15.53 15.33 -7.24
CA GLN A 129 15.69 15.57 -8.68
C GLN A 129 14.33 15.57 -9.39
N THR A 130 13.39 14.74 -8.91
CA THR A 130 12.05 14.66 -9.50
C THR A 130 11.14 15.82 -9.10
N GLY A 131 11.42 16.49 -7.98
CA GLY A 131 10.50 17.49 -7.44
C GLY A 131 9.22 16.88 -6.86
N THR A 132 9.14 15.56 -6.66
CA THR A 132 7.87 14.88 -6.32
C THR A 132 7.73 14.56 -4.83
N ALA A 133 6.49 14.31 -4.42
CA ALA A 133 6.15 13.72 -3.13
C ALA A 133 5.30 12.45 -3.37
N GLY A 134 5.50 11.42 -2.56
CA GLY A 134 4.77 10.16 -2.63
C GLY A 134 3.91 9.94 -1.40
N VAL A 135 2.59 9.94 -1.56
CA VAL A 135 1.62 9.63 -0.51
C VAL A 135 1.30 8.14 -0.53
N PHE A 136 1.68 7.42 0.52
CA PHE A 136 1.29 6.03 0.72
C PHE A 136 0.08 5.92 1.65
N VAL A 137 -0.94 5.21 1.17
CA VAL A 137 -2.16 4.90 1.93
C VAL A 137 -2.19 3.39 2.17
N HIS A 138 -1.95 3.00 3.42
CA HIS A 138 -1.84 1.59 3.79
C HIS A 138 -3.17 0.83 3.64
N GLY A 139 -3.09 -0.50 3.66
CA GLY A 139 -4.24 -1.38 3.50
C GLY A 139 -4.94 -1.74 4.81
N TYR A 140 -5.83 -2.71 4.69
CA TYR A 140 -6.53 -3.39 5.79
C TYR A 140 -5.56 -4.08 6.75
N ASN A 141 -5.93 -4.18 8.04
CA ASN A 141 -5.18 -4.90 9.06
C ASN A 141 -3.74 -4.37 9.24
N TYR A 142 -3.57 -3.05 9.34
CA TYR A 142 -2.29 -2.38 9.59
C TYR A 142 -2.28 -1.61 10.92
N SER A 143 -1.30 -1.89 11.76
CA SER A 143 -0.93 -0.96 12.83
C SER A 143 -0.25 0.29 12.27
N PHE A 144 -0.15 1.33 13.10
CA PHE A 144 0.56 2.55 12.71
C PHE A 144 2.03 2.25 12.37
N GLN A 145 2.74 1.56 13.25
CA GLN A 145 4.16 1.21 13.07
C GLN A 145 4.40 0.38 11.81
N GLU A 146 3.56 -0.63 11.53
CA GLU A 146 3.72 -1.41 10.30
C GLU A 146 3.54 -0.55 9.05
N SER A 147 2.62 0.41 9.06
CA SER A 147 2.44 1.31 7.92
C SER A 147 3.62 2.26 7.72
N LEU A 148 4.23 2.72 8.82
CA LEU A 148 5.42 3.58 8.82
C LEU A 148 6.64 2.84 8.25
N PHE A 149 6.97 1.69 8.82
CA PHE A 149 8.12 0.91 8.37
C PHE A 149 7.92 0.32 6.98
N ARG A 150 6.68 -0.02 6.60
CA ARG A 150 6.39 -0.46 5.24
C ARG A 150 6.65 0.63 4.21
N LEU A 151 6.30 1.88 4.50
CA LEU A 151 6.66 2.99 3.63
C LEU A 151 8.19 3.17 3.56
N ALA A 152 8.88 3.11 4.71
CA ALA A 152 10.34 3.21 4.74
C ALA A 152 11.02 2.15 3.84
N GLN A 153 10.58 0.89 3.99
CA GLN A 153 11.06 -0.24 3.19
C GLN A 153 10.78 -0.05 1.69
N ILE A 154 9.53 0.26 1.31
CA ILE A 154 9.17 0.43 -0.11
C ILE A 154 9.97 1.57 -0.74
N SER A 155 10.12 2.68 -0.03
CA SER A 155 10.87 3.84 -0.52
C SER A 155 12.36 3.55 -0.70
N ALA A 156 12.96 2.74 0.18
CA ALA A 156 14.35 2.32 0.05
C ALA A 156 14.55 1.36 -1.12
N ASP A 157 13.70 0.33 -1.20
CA ASP A 157 13.81 -0.69 -2.25
C ASP A 157 13.58 -0.14 -3.65
N ALA A 158 12.61 0.76 -3.79
CA ALA A 158 12.35 1.41 -5.05
C ALA A 158 13.34 2.54 -5.36
N ASN A 159 14.26 2.89 -4.44
CA ASN A 159 15.17 4.01 -4.56
C ASN A 159 14.45 5.30 -5.02
N ILE A 160 13.31 5.58 -4.39
CA ILE A 160 12.43 6.69 -4.80
C ILE A 160 13.10 8.01 -4.43
N ASP A 161 13.46 8.78 -5.45
CA ASP A 161 13.89 10.17 -5.31
C ASP A 161 12.68 11.11 -5.22
N GLY A 162 11.95 11.02 -4.10
CA GLY A 162 10.78 11.83 -3.80
C GLY A 162 10.50 11.83 -2.30
N VAL A 163 9.71 12.81 -1.82
CA VAL A 163 9.43 12.93 -0.38
C VAL A 163 8.39 11.90 0.05
N PRO A 164 8.70 10.93 0.93
CA PRO A 164 7.74 9.93 1.37
C PRO A 164 6.79 10.54 2.41
N VAL A 165 5.50 10.39 2.15
CA VAL A 165 4.40 10.84 3.00
C VAL A 165 3.50 9.66 3.32
N LEU A 166 3.36 9.31 4.58
CA LEU A 166 2.39 8.32 5.04
C LEU A 166 1.06 9.01 5.36
N PHE A 167 -0.03 8.54 4.75
CA PHE A 167 -1.37 8.78 5.26
C PHE A 167 -1.84 7.57 6.06
N ALA A 168 -1.80 7.69 7.39
CA ALA A 168 -2.21 6.61 8.29
C ALA A 168 -3.66 6.79 8.74
N TRP A 169 -4.52 5.83 8.40
CA TRP A 169 -5.94 5.82 8.79
C TRP A 169 -6.19 4.77 9.89
N PRO A 170 -7.29 4.88 10.67
CA PRO A 170 -7.56 4.03 11.83
C PRO A 170 -8.01 2.63 11.41
N SER A 171 -7.04 1.81 11.00
CA SER A 171 -7.18 0.35 10.90
C SER A 171 -6.93 -0.28 12.27
N ASP A 172 -7.71 -1.29 12.61
CA ASP A 172 -7.65 -1.98 13.91
C ASP A 172 -6.45 -2.91 14.06
N ALA A 173 -5.66 -3.11 12.98
CA ALA A 173 -4.60 -4.11 12.94
C ALA A 173 -5.11 -5.50 13.35
N HIS A 174 -6.36 -5.83 13.00
CA HIS A 174 -6.99 -7.09 13.37
C HIS A 174 -7.64 -7.81 12.17
N PRO A 175 -7.32 -9.09 11.92
CA PRO A 175 -7.78 -9.86 10.75
C PRO A 175 -9.29 -10.19 10.73
N LEU A 176 -10.03 -9.89 11.81
CA LEU A 176 -11.50 -9.98 11.83
C LEU A 176 -12.20 -8.61 11.74
N ALA A 177 -11.45 -7.50 11.74
CA ALA A 177 -11.98 -6.14 11.80
C ALA A 177 -12.29 -5.55 10.40
N TYR A 178 -12.52 -6.37 9.38
CA TYR A 178 -12.70 -5.89 7.99
C TYR A 178 -13.75 -4.79 7.85
N VAL A 179 -14.91 -4.93 8.51
CA VAL A 179 -15.98 -3.91 8.47
C VAL A 179 -15.58 -2.66 9.25
N ALA A 180 -14.95 -2.80 10.42
CA ALA A 180 -14.50 -1.67 11.21
C ALA A 180 -13.43 -0.85 10.47
N ASP A 181 -12.48 -1.54 9.84
CA ASP A 181 -11.47 -0.94 8.96
C ASP A 181 -12.13 -0.21 7.77
N ARG A 182 -13.16 -0.79 7.17
CA ARG A 182 -13.91 -0.17 6.07
C ARG A 182 -14.58 1.14 6.48
N GLU A 183 -15.10 1.21 7.71
CA GLU A 183 -15.64 2.43 8.31
C GLU A 183 -14.52 3.42 8.69
N GLY A 184 -13.38 2.95 9.20
CA GLY A 184 -12.21 3.78 9.54
C GLY A 184 -11.56 4.43 8.30
N ALA A 185 -11.47 3.68 7.20
CA ALA A 185 -11.08 4.20 5.91
C ALA A 185 -12.10 5.26 5.44
N SER A 186 -13.40 4.97 5.51
CA SER A 186 -14.46 5.90 5.07
C SER A 186 -14.46 7.20 5.87
N PHE A 187 -14.24 7.11 7.18
CA PHE A 187 -14.06 8.25 8.08
C PHE A 187 -12.90 9.16 7.62
N SER A 188 -11.85 8.58 7.04
CA SER A 188 -10.62 9.30 6.68
C SER A 188 -10.62 9.89 5.27
N ARG A 189 -11.70 9.70 4.50
CA ARG A 189 -11.82 10.15 3.09
C ARG A 189 -11.52 11.62 2.92
N ASP A 190 -12.21 12.45 3.69
CA ASP A 190 -12.16 13.89 3.52
C ASP A 190 -10.78 14.42 3.94
N ALA A 191 -10.18 13.84 4.98
CA ALA A 191 -8.83 14.16 5.43
C ALA A 191 -7.75 13.81 4.39
N LEU A 192 -7.87 12.68 3.69
CA LEU A 192 -6.96 12.36 2.58
C LEU A 192 -7.13 13.35 1.42
N ALA A 193 -8.36 13.72 1.07
CA ALA A 193 -8.62 14.72 0.04
C ALA A 193 -8.02 16.09 0.42
N ASP A 194 -8.14 16.50 1.68
CA ASP A 194 -7.57 17.74 2.20
C ASP A 194 -6.04 17.73 2.13
N LEU A 195 -5.40 16.64 2.57
CA LEU A 195 -3.95 16.47 2.45
C LEU A 195 -3.46 16.63 1.00
N LEU A 196 -4.13 15.96 0.05
CA LEU A 196 -3.76 16.02 -1.37
C LEU A 196 -3.92 17.44 -1.93
N ALA A 197 -4.99 18.14 -1.55
CA ALA A 197 -5.20 19.53 -1.93
C ALA A 197 -4.12 20.45 -1.34
N ASP A 198 -3.72 20.22 -0.09
CA ASP A 198 -2.69 21.01 0.58
C ASP A 198 -1.31 20.84 -0.02
N MET A 199 -0.95 19.60 -0.36
CA MET A 199 0.33 19.28 -0.98
C MET A 199 0.45 19.81 -2.42
N ASN A 200 -0.67 20.06 -3.09
CA ASN A 200 -0.71 20.55 -4.47
C ASN A 200 0.03 21.89 -4.65
N HIS A 201 0.16 22.68 -3.59
CA HIS A 201 0.84 23.96 -3.60
C HIS A 201 2.33 23.84 -3.22
N GLY A 202 3.20 23.87 -4.24
CA GLY A 202 4.64 24.05 -4.06
C GLY A 202 5.48 22.78 -4.11
N THR A 203 4.86 21.61 -4.24
CA THR A 203 5.52 20.38 -4.72
C THR A 203 5.38 20.28 -6.24
N GLY A 204 6.06 19.32 -6.88
CA GLY A 204 5.83 18.91 -8.25
C GLY A 204 4.54 18.11 -8.41
N ARG A 205 4.57 17.02 -9.19
CA ARG A 205 3.46 16.05 -9.19
C ARG A 205 3.49 15.24 -7.89
N THR A 206 2.32 14.79 -7.44
CA THR A 206 2.19 13.93 -6.26
C THR A 206 1.83 12.53 -6.70
N LEU A 207 2.65 11.55 -6.33
CA LEU A 207 2.31 10.13 -6.48
C LEU A 207 1.40 9.72 -5.32
N LEU A 208 0.21 9.21 -5.61
CA LEU A 208 -0.69 8.60 -4.65
C LEU A 208 -0.65 7.08 -4.84
N PHE A 209 -0.11 6.38 -3.84
CA PHE A 209 0.00 4.93 -3.82
C PHE A 209 -0.96 4.36 -2.77
N GLY A 210 -2.04 3.74 -3.22
CA GLY A 210 -3.02 3.09 -2.33
C GLY A 210 -2.92 1.58 -2.39
N HIS A 211 -2.76 0.92 -1.23
CA HIS A 211 -2.73 -0.55 -1.15
C HIS A 211 -4.07 -1.10 -0.63
N SER A 212 -4.64 -2.11 -1.30
CA SER A 212 -5.80 -2.86 -0.81
C SER A 212 -6.99 -1.94 -0.46
N MET A 213 -7.47 -1.94 0.78
CA MET A 213 -8.51 -1.01 1.26
C MET A 213 -8.07 0.47 1.23
N GLY A 214 -6.77 0.76 1.28
CA GLY A 214 -6.20 2.08 1.03
C GLY A 214 -6.36 2.54 -0.43
N ALA A 215 -6.44 1.62 -1.38
CA ALA A 215 -6.80 1.93 -2.76
C ALA A 215 -8.25 2.41 -2.88
N TRP A 216 -9.17 1.74 -2.16
CA TRP A 216 -10.56 2.19 -2.06
C TRP A 216 -10.66 3.62 -1.50
N LEU A 217 -9.95 3.88 -0.39
CA LEU A 217 -9.87 5.20 0.23
C LEU A 217 -9.30 6.26 -0.73
N SER A 218 -8.26 5.90 -1.48
CA SER A 218 -7.64 6.77 -2.47
C SER A 218 -8.64 7.22 -3.54
N ILE A 219 -9.42 6.28 -4.10
CA ILE A 219 -10.42 6.62 -5.13
C ILE A 219 -11.58 7.45 -4.56
N GLU A 220 -12.01 7.17 -3.33
CA GLU A 220 -12.98 8.04 -2.65
C GLU A 220 -12.45 9.47 -2.46
N ALA A 221 -11.17 9.65 -2.11
CA ALA A 221 -10.58 10.97 -1.99
C ALA A 221 -10.52 11.71 -3.34
N LEU A 222 -10.20 11.02 -4.45
CA LEU A 222 -10.26 11.60 -5.80
C LEU A 222 -11.70 12.03 -6.16
N ARG A 223 -12.68 11.20 -5.83
CA ARG A 223 -14.10 11.51 -6.02
C ARG A 223 -14.51 12.75 -5.20
N THR A 224 -14.08 12.83 -3.94
CA THR A 224 -14.30 14.01 -3.09
C THR A 224 -13.68 15.28 -3.68
N LEU A 225 -12.43 15.23 -4.13
CA LEU A 225 -11.76 16.35 -4.79
C LEU A 225 -12.53 16.82 -6.04
N LYS A 226 -12.98 15.87 -6.86
CA LYS A 226 -13.79 16.18 -8.04
C LYS A 226 -15.09 16.90 -7.68
N LEU A 227 -15.82 16.39 -6.69
CA LEU A 227 -17.09 16.97 -6.24
C LEU A 227 -16.90 18.37 -5.63
N ARG A 228 -15.73 18.65 -5.06
CA ARG A 228 -15.33 19.98 -4.56
C ARG A 228 -14.79 20.91 -5.64
N GLY A 229 -14.79 20.50 -6.92
CA GLY A 229 -14.27 21.32 -8.03
C GLY A 229 -12.74 21.40 -8.10
N ALA A 230 -12.01 20.58 -7.35
CA ALA A 230 -10.55 20.61 -7.24
C ALA A 230 -9.84 19.89 -8.41
N ARG A 231 -10.26 20.15 -9.65
CA ARG A 231 -9.67 19.50 -10.85
C ARG A 231 -8.17 19.77 -10.98
N HIS A 232 -7.74 20.97 -10.60
CA HIS A 232 -6.34 21.38 -10.58
C HIS A 232 -5.45 20.53 -9.65
N VAL A 233 -6.02 19.89 -8.63
CA VAL A 233 -5.32 18.90 -7.79
C VAL A 233 -5.24 17.58 -8.53
N LEU A 234 -6.36 17.08 -9.07
CA LEU A 234 -6.42 15.81 -9.81
C LEU A 234 -5.44 15.77 -10.99
N ASP A 235 -5.28 16.87 -11.73
CA ASP A 235 -4.37 16.96 -12.88
C ASP A 235 -2.88 16.83 -12.50
N ARG A 236 -2.56 16.92 -11.20
CA ARG A 236 -1.20 16.82 -10.65
C ARG A 236 -0.94 15.51 -9.92
N LEU A 237 -1.90 14.58 -9.94
CA LEU A 237 -1.76 13.26 -9.32
C LEU A 237 -1.32 12.21 -10.33
N ASP A 238 -0.32 11.42 -9.93
CA ASP A 238 -0.02 10.10 -10.48
C ASP A 238 -0.61 9.08 -9.51
N VAL A 239 -1.44 8.13 -9.97
CA VAL A 239 -2.17 7.23 -9.06
C VAL A 239 -1.81 5.79 -9.34
N ILE A 240 -1.33 5.08 -8.32
CA ILE A 240 -1.06 3.65 -8.34
C ILE A 240 -1.91 2.97 -7.27
N LEU A 241 -2.69 1.97 -7.68
CA LEU A 241 -3.52 1.14 -6.81
C LEU A 241 -2.93 -0.26 -6.79
N ALA A 242 -2.39 -0.68 -5.65
CA ALA A 242 -1.82 -2.01 -5.47
C ALA A 242 -2.85 -2.97 -4.86
N ALA A 243 -3.09 -4.10 -5.53
CA ALA A 243 -4.08 -5.11 -5.13
C ALA A 243 -5.42 -4.49 -4.65
N PRO A 244 -6.06 -3.60 -5.46
CA PRO A 244 -7.15 -2.77 -4.98
C PRO A 244 -8.38 -3.58 -4.53
N ASP A 245 -8.75 -3.42 -3.26
CA ASP A 245 -9.96 -4.02 -2.70
C ASP A 245 -11.18 -3.12 -2.94
N ILE A 246 -11.58 -3.03 -4.21
CA ILE A 246 -12.71 -2.21 -4.67
C ILE A 246 -13.64 -3.11 -5.49
N ASP A 247 -14.93 -3.08 -5.21
CA ASP A 247 -15.94 -3.67 -6.10
C ASP A 247 -15.88 -3.00 -7.49
N ILE A 248 -15.88 -3.77 -8.57
CA ILE A 248 -15.70 -3.24 -9.92
C ILE A 248 -16.79 -2.25 -10.35
N HIS A 249 -18.02 -2.41 -9.87
CA HIS A 249 -19.14 -1.51 -10.19
C HIS A 249 -19.07 -0.23 -9.35
N VAL A 250 -18.62 -0.35 -8.10
CA VAL A 250 -18.29 0.82 -7.27
C VAL A 250 -17.17 1.63 -7.94
N PHE A 251 -16.11 0.97 -8.39
CA PHE A 251 -15.01 1.63 -9.11
C PHE A 251 -15.50 2.32 -10.38
N ASP A 252 -16.30 1.64 -11.21
CA ASP A 252 -16.87 2.24 -12.43
C ASP A 252 -17.73 3.47 -12.10
N SER A 253 -18.61 3.38 -11.10
CA SER A 253 -19.42 4.50 -10.65
C SER A 253 -18.60 5.68 -10.13
N GLN A 254 -17.52 5.41 -9.38
CA GLN A 254 -16.59 6.44 -8.92
C GLN A 254 -15.88 7.11 -10.11
N MET A 255 -15.40 6.34 -11.07
CA MET A 255 -14.73 6.85 -12.27
C MET A 255 -15.64 7.68 -13.17
N GLN A 256 -16.94 7.35 -13.26
CA GLN A 256 -17.92 8.20 -13.96
C GLN A 256 -18.03 9.60 -13.32
N VAL A 257 -17.87 9.71 -11.99
CA VAL A 257 -17.86 11.00 -11.29
C VAL A 257 -16.51 11.71 -11.48
N ILE A 258 -15.40 11.02 -11.21
CA ILE A 258 -14.02 11.56 -11.30
C ILE A 258 -13.75 12.08 -12.74
N GLY A 259 -14.19 11.31 -13.74
CA GLY A 259 -13.91 11.53 -15.15
C GLY A 259 -12.48 11.12 -15.52
N THR A 260 -12.08 11.45 -16.75
CA THR A 260 -10.74 11.11 -17.27
C THR A 260 -9.64 11.83 -16.50
N MET A 261 -8.75 11.08 -15.86
CA MET A 261 -7.51 11.60 -15.26
C MET A 261 -6.52 12.01 -16.34
N LYS A 262 -5.62 12.96 -16.04
CA LYS A 262 -4.61 13.42 -17.00
C LYS A 262 -3.63 12.30 -17.36
N GLU A 263 -3.13 11.60 -16.34
CA GLU A 263 -2.38 10.36 -16.50
C GLU A 263 -3.30 9.18 -16.19
N PRO A 264 -3.13 8.02 -16.85
CA PRO A 264 -3.91 6.83 -16.52
C PRO A 264 -3.71 6.41 -15.06
N ILE A 265 -4.79 5.98 -14.39
CA ILE A 265 -4.66 5.32 -13.08
C ILE A 265 -4.04 3.95 -13.31
N VAL A 266 -2.97 3.62 -12.59
CA VAL A 266 -2.35 2.29 -12.64
C VAL A 266 -3.00 1.39 -11.60
N ALA A 267 -3.52 0.24 -12.01
CA ALA A 267 -4.05 -0.79 -11.12
C ALA A 267 -3.18 -2.05 -11.24
N LEU A 268 -2.45 -2.38 -10.18
CA LEU A 268 -1.67 -3.61 -10.09
C LEU A 268 -2.59 -4.72 -9.57
N VAL A 269 -2.78 -5.76 -10.38
CA VAL A 269 -3.75 -6.83 -10.14
C VAL A 269 -3.07 -8.19 -10.09
N SER A 270 -3.68 -9.14 -9.41
CA SER A 270 -3.27 -10.53 -9.38
C SER A 270 -4.51 -11.41 -9.34
N PRO A 271 -4.86 -12.12 -10.43
CA PRO A 271 -6.09 -12.93 -10.50
C PRO A 271 -6.17 -14.03 -9.42
N ASP A 272 -5.01 -14.47 -8.92
CA ASP A 272 -4.85 -15.51 -7.91
C ASP A 272 -4.74 -14.96 -6.46
N ASP A 273 -4.99 -13.67 -6.24
CA ASP A 273 -4.95 -13.05 -4.90
C ASP A 273 -6.03 -13.64 -3.98
N ARG A 274 -5.56 -14.37 -2.96
CA ARG A 274 -6.42 -15.10 -2.03
C ARG A 274 -7.07 -14.19 -0.98
N ALA A 275 -6.42 -13.07 -0.63
CA ALA A 275 -6.98 -12.10 0.31
C ALA A 275 -8.17 -11.37 -0.33
N LEU A 276 -8.03 -10.97 -1.60
CA LEU A 276 -9.12 -10.37 -2.36
C LEU A 276 -10.25 -11.35 -2.64
N ALA A 277 -9.96 -12.63 -2.87
CA ALA A 277 -10.99 -13.67 -2.96
C ALA A 277 -11.81 -13.79 -1.66
N LEU A 278 -11.15 -13.68 -0.48
CA LEU A 278 -11.84 -13.66 0.81
C LEU A 278 -12.66 -12.37 1.00
N SER A 279 -12.10 -11.20 0.68
CA SER A 279 -12.84 -9.93 0.74
C SER A 279 -14.09 -9.94 -0.16
N GLY A 280 -13.97 -10.46 -1.38
CA GLY A 280 -15.10 -10.65 -2.29
C GLY A 280 -16.21 -11.50 -1.67
N ARG A 281 -15.86 -12.58 -0.97
CA ARG A 281 -16.83 -13.41 -0.23
C ARG A 281 -17.50 -12.65 0.91
N LEU A 282 -16.74 -11.89 1.70
CA LEU A 282 -17.28 -11.05 2.78
C LEU A 282 -18.24 -9.97 2.25
N SER A 283 -18.05 -9.51 1.01
CA SER A 283 -18.94 -8.56 0.33
C SER A 283 -19.89 -9.23 -0.67
N ALA A 284 -20.47 -10.37 -0.30
CA ALA A 284 -21.52 -11.06 -1.07
C ALA A 284 -21.07 -11.51 -2.48
N GLN A 285 -19.87 -12.10 -2.58
CA GLN A 285 -19.29 -12.68 -3.80
C GLN A 285 -19.10 -11.70 -4.95
N ARG A 286 -18.81 -10.44 -4.63
CA ARG A 286 -18.57 -9.40 -5.63
C ARG A 286 -17.13 -9.43 -6.14
N PRO A 287 -16.90 -9.31 -7.45
CA PRO A 287 -15.55 -9.27 -8.01
C PRO A 287 -14.80 -8.00 -7.56
N ARG A 288 -13.50 -8.18 -7.26
CA ARG A 288 -12.61 -7.10 -6.83
C ARG A 288 -11.72 -6.63 -7.97
N LEU A 289 -11.48 -5.33 -8.04
CA LEU A 289 -10.60 -4.71 -9.04
C LEU A 289 -9.21 -5.35 -9.05
N GLY A 290 -8.65 -5.64 -7.87
CA GLY A 290 -7.33 -6.24 -7.74
C GLY A 290 -7.23 -7.71 -8.14
N ALA A 291 -8.36 -8.38 -8.37
CA ALA A 291 -8.42 -9.78 -8.78
C ALA A 291 -8.90 -9.94 -10.24
N LEU A 292 -8.82 -8.88 -11.05
CA LEU A 292 -9.22 -8.92 -12.45
C LEU A 292 -8.22 -9.72 -13.29
N ALA A 293 -8.76 -10.57 -14.17
CA ALA A 293 -7.99 -11.28 -15.19
C ALA A 293 -7.80 -10.38 -16.42
N VAL A 294 -6.55 -10.09 -16.78
CA VAL A 294 -6.21 -9.16 -17.87
C VAL A 294 -6.44 -9.73 -19.27
N ASP A 295 -6.62 -11.04 -19.37
CA ASP A 295 -6.97 -11.77 -20.60
C ASP A 295 -8.46 -11.65 -20.98
N ASP A 296 -9.33 -11.20 -20.06
CA ASP A 296 -10.73 -10.92 -20.35
C ASP A 296 -10.89 -9.65 -21.22
N PRO A 297 -11.43 -9.75 -22.46
CA PRO A 297 -11.62 -8.61 -23.34
C PRO A 297 -12.48 -7.48 -22.73
N ARG A 298 -13.36 -7.82 -21.79
CA ARG A 298 -14.22 -6.84 -21.07
C ARG A 298 -13.38 -5.97 -20.14
N VAL A 299 -12.37 -6.55 -19.47
CA VAL A 299 -11.42 -5.83 -18.63
C VAL A 299 -10.59 -4.88 -19.46
N VAL A 300 -10.02 -5.34 -20.59
CA VAL A 300 -9.26 -4.50 -21.52
C VAL A 300 -10.10 -3.32 -22.02
N ALA A 301 -11.34 -3.58 -22.43
CA ALA A 301 -12.22 -2.54 -22.94
C ALA A 301 -12.63 -1.54 -21.85
N ALA A 302 -12.91 -2.00 -20.62
CA ALA A 302 -13.21 -1.14 -19.49
C ALA A 302 -12.02 -0.28 -19.09
N ALA A 303 -10.81 -0.86 -19.02
CA ALA A 303 -9.57 -0.16 -18.71
C ALA A 303 -9.33 1.01 -19.69
N LYS A 304 -9.49 0.77 -21.00
CA LYS A 304 -9.38 1.81 -22.03
C LYS A 304 -10.44 2.91 -21.87
N ARG A 305 -11.71 2.54 -21.63
CA ARG A 305 -12.80 3.52 -21.47
C ARG A 305 -12.61 4.43 -20.25
N SER A 306 -12.09 3.88 -19.16
CA SER A 306 -11.93 4.61 -17.89
C SER A 306 -10.57 5.27 -17.71
N ASN A 307 -9.71 5.24 -18.74
CA ASN A 307 -8.32 5.70 -18.68
C ASN A 307 -7.52 5.05 -17.53
N VAL A 308 -7.59 3.73 -17.45
CA VAL A 308 -6.91 2.90 -16.44
C VAL A 308 -5.90 1.99 -17.13
N GLN A 309 -4.71 1.88 -16.56
CA GLN A 309 -3.69 0.91 -16.93
C GLN A 309 -3.73 -0.25 -15.91
N VAL A 310 -4.24 -1.40 -16.33
CA VAL A 310 -4.29 -2.61 -15.51
C VAL A 310 -3.03 -3.43 -15.78
N ILE A 311 -2.27 -3.76 -14.75
CA ILE A 311 -1.02 -4.52 -14.86
C ILE A 311 -1.14 -5.77 -14.00
N ASP A 312 -1.12 -6.94 -14.64
CA ASP A 312 -1.06 -8.22 -13.95
C ASP A 312 0.36 -8.45 -13.42
N ILE A 313 0.48 -8.58 -12.10
CA ILE A 313 1.73 -8.80 -11.38
C ILE A 313 1.82 -10.19 -10.76
N SER A 314 0.95 -11.14 -11.16
CA SER A 314 0.88 -12.49 -10.60
C SER A 314 2.16 -13.31 -10.74
N GLN A 315 3.00 -12.98 -11.73
CA GLN A 315 4.32 -13.60 -11.93
C GLN A 315 5.37 -13.14 -10.91
N ILE A 316 5.11 -12.07 -10.16
CA ILE A 316 6.03 -11.59 -9.13
C ILE A 316 5.92 -12.49 -7.91
N GLU A 317 7.06 -12.94 -7.41
CA GLU A 317 7.15 -13.71 -6.18
C GLU A 317 6.70 -12.87 -4.97
N THR A 318 6.22 -13.54 -3.92
CA THR A 318 5.91 -12.89 -2.66
C THR A 318 6.17 -13.84 -1.51
N ASP A 319 6.45 -13.27 -0.34
CA ASP A 319 6.65 -14.03 0.89
C ASP A 319 5.34 -14.27 1.64
N ASP A 320 4.26 -13.60 1.25
CA ASP A 320 2.94 -13.78 1.89
C ASP A 320 2.16 -14.95 1.27
N LEU A 321 1.42 -15.67 2.13
CA LEU A 321 0.65 -16.85 1.71
C LEU A 321 -0.54 -16.55 0.78
N THR A 322 -0.86 -15.27 0.58
CA THR A 322 -2.07 -14.83 -0.14
C THR A 322 -1.81 -14.26 -1.52
N GLY A 323 -0.58 -13.90 -1.87
CA GLY A 323 -0.30 -13.19 -3.12
C GLY A 323 -0.54 -11.69 -3.05
N HIS A 324 -0.98 -11.16 -1.90
CA HIS A 324 -1.50 -9.79 -1.77
C HIS A 324 -0.37 -8.76 -1.64
N GLY A 325 0.80 -9.19 -1.16
CA GLY A 325 1.99 -8.38 -0.96
C GLY A 325 2.92 -8.29 -2.16
N ARG A 326 2.58 -8.86 -3.33
CA ARG A 326 3.46 -8.87 -4.53
C ARG A 326 4.00 -7.49 -4.94
N TYR A 327 3.24 -6.43 -4.67
CA TYR A 327 3.66 -5.05 -4.94
C TYR A 327 4.93 -4.65 -4.16
N ILE A 328 5.22 -5.30 -3.03
CA ILE A 328 6.42 -5.07 -2.22
C ILE A 328 7.66 -5.50 -2.99
N ARG A 329 7.63 -6.70 -3.59
CA ARG A 329 8.72 -7.20 -4.44
C ARG A 329 8.82 -6.42 -5.76
N LEU A 330 7.68 -5.98 -6.31
CA LEU A 330 7.68 -5.08 -7.47
C LEU A 330 8.41 -3.76 -7.19
N ALA A 331 8.28 -3.20 -5.99
CA ALA A 331 8.96 -1.95 -5.62
C ALA A 331 10.48 -2.06 -5.80
N ALA A 332 11.09 -3.19 -5.40
CA ALA A 332 12.52 -3.44 -5.59
C ALA A 332 12.95 -3.51 -7.07
N LEU A 333 12.01 -3.72 -8.00
CA LEU A 333 12.26 -3.74 -9.44
C LEU A 333 12.09 -2.35 -10.09
N TYR A 334 11.56 -1.36 -9.35
CA TYR A 334 11.28 -0.02 -9.86
C TYR A 334 12.48 0.70 -10.49
N PRO A 335 13.72 0.66 -9.93
CA PRO A 335 14.86 1.30 -10.57
C PRO A 335 15.16 0.75 -11.97
N ARG A 336 14.93 -0.54 -12.19
CA ARG A 336 15.10 -1.19 -13.49
C ARG A 336 13.98 -0.77 -14.45
N LEU A 337 12.75 -0.69 -13.96
CA LEU A 337 11.60 -0.22 -14.74
C LEU A 337 11.86 1.18 -15.31
N VAL A 338 12.27 2.13 -14.47
CA VAL A 338 12.56 3.51 -14.89
C VAL A 338 13.71 3.57 -15.91
N ALA A 339 14.75 2.75 -15.73
CA ALA A 339 15.84 2.65 -16.69
C ALA A 339 15.38 2.14 -18.07
N THR A 340 14.43 1.20 -18.10
CA THR A 340 13.81 0.70 -19.34
C THR A 340 12.84 1.71 -19.96
N GLU A 341 12.08 2.45 -19.14
CA GLU A 341 11.16 3.50 -19.61
C GLU A 341 11.90 4.65 -20.30
N THR A 342 13.02 5.11 -19.72
CA THR A 342 13.86 6.18 -20.28
C THR A 342 14.52 5.80 -21.61
N GLN A 343 14.57 4.51 -21.95
CA GLN A 343 14.99 4.00 -23.26
C GLN A 343 13.85 3.94 -24.29
N GLY A 344 12.69 4.56 -24.02
CA GLY A 344 11.59 4.73 -24.97
C GLY A 344 10.62 3.55 -25.04
N ARG A 345 10.67 2.63 -24.07
CA ARG A 345 9.80 1.44 -23.98
C ARG A 345 8.71 1.55 -22.90
N GLY A 346 8.67 2.65 -22.16
CA GLY A 346 7.67 2.91 -21.12
C GLY A 346 6.38 3.46 -21.69
N VAL A 347 5.27 2.74 -21.53
CA VAL A 347 3.98 3.18 -22.04
C VAL A 347 2.98 3.29 -20.89
N ARG A 348 2.90 4.48 -20.26
CA ARG A 348 1.76 4.87 -19.43
C ARG A 348 0.54 5.13 -20.32
N THR A 349 -0.08 4.06 -20.81
CA THR A 349 -1.32 4.11 -21.58
C THR A 349 -2.39 3.24 -20.96
N ALA A 350 -3.64 3.67 -21.12
CA ALA A 350 -4.77 2.88 -20.70
C ALA A 350 -4.86 1.56 -21.49
N GLY A 351 -5.16 0.47 -20.79
CA GLY A 351 -5.11 -0.88 -21.35
C GLY A 351 -4.86 -1.93 -20.26
N ALA A 352 -4.63 -3.16 -20.69
CA ALA A 352 -4.23 -4.25 -19.80
C ALA A 352 -2.87 -4.82 -20.26
N PHE A 353 -2.02 -5.09 -19.28
CA PHE A 353 -0.63 -5.49 -19.46
C PHE A 353 -0.27 -6.63 -18.52
N ILE A 354 0.70 -7.44 -18.88
CA ILE A 354 1.33 -8.44 -18.01
C ILE A 354 2.72 -7.94 -17.67
N PHE A 355 3.08 -7.98 -16.39
CA PHE A 355 4.43 -7.75 -15.95
C PHE A 355 5.27 -9.00 -16.21
N ASP A 356 6.27 -8.87 -17.07
CA ASP A 356 7.24 -9.94 -17.31
C ASP A 356 8.44 -9.76 -16.36
N ALA A 357 8.49 -10.60 -15.33
CA ALA A 357 9.59 -10.60 -14.37
C ALA A 357 10.87 -11.28 -14.92
N LEU A 358 10.75 -12.07 -16.00
CA LEU A 358 11.82 -12.87 -16.58
C LEU A 358 12.58 -12.09 -17.68
N GLU A 359 11.90 -11.22 -18.43
CA GLU A 359 12.48 -10.41 -19.50
C GLU A 359 12.50 -8.91 -19.16
N GLU A 360 13.66 -8.39 -18.72
CA GLU A 360 13.99 -6.95 -18.60
C GLU A 360 13.01 -6.08 -17.77
N ALA A 361 12.10 -6.69 -16.99
CA ALA A 361 10.99 -5.99 -16.32
C ALA A 361 10.11 -5.21 -17.32
N LEU A 362 9.70 -5.85 -18.40
CA LEU A 362 8.87 -5.23 -19.45
C LEU A 362 7.37 -5.30 -19.12
N LEU A 363 6.64 -4.26 -19.54
CA LEU A 363 5.18 -4.27 -19.58
C LEU A 363 4.72 -4.73 -20.96
N LEU A 364 4.23 -5.97 -21.04
CA LEU A 364 3.77 -6.55 -22.29
C LEU A 364 2.27 -6.26 -22.47
N PRO A 365 1.84 -5.60 -23.56
CA PRO A 365 0.42 -5.45 -23.83
C PRO A 365 -0.20 -6.82 -24.03
N VAL A 366 -1.42 -7.02 -23.54
CA VAL A 366 -2.17 -8.26 -23.82
C VAL A 366 -2.56 -8.26 -25.31
N VAL A 367 -1.69 -8.82 -26.15
CA VAL A 367 -1.96 -9.09 -27.57
C VAL A 367 -2.60 -10.47 -27.64
N ARG A 368 -3.81 -10.55 -28.20
CA ARG A 368 -4.56 -11.80 -28.38
C ARG A 368 -3.65 -12.97 -28.77
N ALA A 369 -3.51 -13.96 -27.89
CA ALA A 369 -2.98 -15.26 -28.25
C ALA A 369 -4.15 -16.23 -28.49
N ARG A 370 -4.46 -16.40 -29.78
CA ARG A 370 -5.14 -17.51 -30.47
C ARG A 370 -6.60 -17.83 -30.09
N ALA A 371 -7.48 -17.54 -31.05
CA ALA A 371 -8.54 -18.48 -31.37
C ALA A 371 -7.88 -19.83 -31.68
N ASN A 372 -8.23 -20.85 -30.91
CA ASN A 372 -8.29 -22.24 -31.34
C ASN A 372 -9.43 -22.90 -30.58
#